data_AF-X1ILM2-F1
#
_entry.id   AF-X1ILM2-F1
#
_cell.length_a   1.000
_cell.length_b   1.000
_cell.length_c   1.000
_cell.angle_alpha   90.00
_cell.angle_beta   90.00
_cell.angle_gamma   90.00
#
_symmetry.space_group_name_H-M   'P 1'
#
loop_
_entity.id
_entity.type
_entity.pdbx_description
1 polymer ?
#
loop_
_entity_poly.entity_id
_entity_poly.type
_entity_poly.pdbx_seq_one_letter_code
_entity_poly.pdbx_strand_id
1 'polypeptide(L)'
;MRKGLWVAASLLVITALVMGCPQPPEGGPVGPRPDVGIYVASHTVVAGSSFMVCGEFFPPGQKVWAKFEWQASDSKGATVGYSEAEDNGFVSLRIPIPEDIVPGDYEVYIPLKARG
;
A
#
# COMPACT_ATOMS: atom_id res chain seq x y z
N MET A 1 -13.55 41.53 31.19
CA MET A 1 -12.31 40.72 31.33
C MET A 1 -12.62 39.30 30.88
N ARG A 2 -12.18 38.88 29.68
CA ARG A 2 -12.30 37.50 29.19
C ARG A 2 -10.88 36.98 28.96
N LYS A 3 -10.45 36.00 29.77
CA LYS A 3 -9.15 35.33 29.62
C LYS A 3 -9.33 34.22 28.59
N GLY A 4 -8.78 34.41 27.39
CA GLY A 4 -8.74 33.40 26.35
C GLY A 4 -7.68 32.35 26.69
N LEU A 5 -8.13 31.12 26.90
CA LEU A 5 -7.28 29.95 27.06
C LEU A 5 -6.88 29.47 25.66
N TRP A 6 -5.62 29.70 25.26
CA TRP A 6 -5.06 29.12 24.05
C TRP A 6 -4.62 27.69 24.34
N VAL A 7 -5.39 26.71 23.86
CA VAL A 7 -4.91 25.32 23.76
C VAL A 7 -4.07 25.27 22.49
N ALA A 8 -2.74 25.26 22.66
CA ALA A 8 -1.83 24.93 21.57
C ALA A 8 -2.08 23.46 21.21
N ALA A 9 -2.81 23.23 20.11
CA ALA A 9 -2.92 21.92 19.52
C ALA A 9 -1.54 21.56 18.96
N SER A 10 -0.76 20.80 19.74
CA SER A 10 0.45 20.14 19.26
C SER A 10 0.03 19.13 18.19
N LEU A 11 0.05 19.57 16.93
CA LEU A 11 -0.05 18.69 15.78
C LEU A 11 1.23 17.85 15.75
N LEU A 12 1.15 16.64 16.33
CA LEU A 12 2.20 15.65 16.21
C LEU A 12 2.14 15.14 14.76
N VAL A 13 2.81 15.84 13.86
CA VAL A 13 3.00 15.40 12.47
C VAL A 13 3.91 14.18 12.54
N ILE A 14 3.31 13.00 12.69
CA ILE A 14 4.01 11.74 12.41
C ILE A 14 4.27 11.78 10.91
N THR A 15 5.48 12.15 10.54
CA THR A 15 5.94 12.05 9.15
C THR A 15 5.85 10.57 8.81
N ALA A 16 4.85 10.19 8.01
CA ALA A 16 4.79 8.85 7.45
C ALA A 16 6.06 8.69 6.62
N LEU A 17 7.05 7.99 7.19
CA LEU A 17 8.19 7.50 6.42
C LEU A 17 7.57 6.73 5.26
N VAL A 18 7.74 7.25 4.05
CA VAL A 18 7.50 6.49 2.84
C VAL A 18 8.62 5.46 2.80
N MET A 19 8.51 4.44 3.65
CA MET A 19 9.36 3.27 3.57
C MET A 19 8.95 2.61 2.26
N GLY A 20 9.80 2.77 1.24
CA GLY A 20 9.70 1.96 0.03
C GLY A 20 9.64 0.48 0.40
N CYS A 21 9.17 -0.36 -0.51
CA CYS A 21 9.11 -1.78 -0.24
C CYS A 21 10.50 -2.29 0.19
N PRO A 22 10.67 -2.82 1.41
CA PRO A 22 11.93 -3.38 1.81
C PRO A 22 12.23 -4.60 0.93
N GLN A 23 13.35 -4.56 0.21
CA GLN A 23 13.85 -5.75 -0.47
C GLN A 23 14.31 -6.76 0.59
N PRO A 24 14.06 -8.07 0.41
CA PRO A 24 14.63 -9.07 1.29
C PRO A 24 16.14 -8.94 1.31
N PRO A 25 16.79 -9.16 2.45
CA PRO A 25 18.24 -9.27 2.49
C PRO A 25 18.67 -10.38 1.53
N GLU A 26 19.60 -10.07 0.62
CA GLU A 26 20.25 -11.06 -0.23
C GLU A 26 20.86 -12.14 0.68
N GLY A 27 20.28 -13.35 0.65
CA GLY A 27 20.76 -14.49 1.45
C GLY A 27 20.02 -14.79 2.77
N GLY A 28 18.78 -14.32 2.96
CA GLY A 28 17.94 -14.71 4.12
C GLY A 28 17.66 -16.22 4.25
N PRO A 29 17.23 -16.70 5.44
CA PRO A 29 17.10 -18.11 5.76
C PRO A 29 16.22 -18.87 4.74
N VAL A 30 16.74 -20.02 4.30
CA VAL A 30 16.14 -20.88 3.26
C VAL A 30 15.02 -21.73 3.89
N GLY A 31 13.92 -21.10 4.28
CA GLY A 31 12.65 -21.79 4.46
C GLY A 31 12.03 -22.14 3.10
N PRO A 32 10.94 -22.95 3.05
CA PRO A 32 10.17 -23.08 1.82
C PRO A 32 9.69 -21.68 1.40
N ARG A 33 10.27 -21.16 0.32
CA ARG A 33 9.83 -19.89 -0.26
C ARG A 33 8.46 -20.12 -0.88
N PRO A 34 7.50 -19.20 -0.69
CA PRO A 34 6.26 -19.27 -1.44
C PRO A 34 6.57 -19.09 -2.93
N ASP A 35 5.71 -19.64 -3.80
CA ASP A 35 5.83 -19.43 -5.24
C ASP A 35 5.75 -17.94 -5.61
N VAL A 36 4.99 -17.17 -4.81
CA VAL A 36 4.89 -15.71 -4.86
C VAL A 36 4.66 -15.18 -3.45
N GLY A 37 5.35 -14.09 -3.07
CA GLY A 37 5.10 -13.34 -1.83
C GLY A 37 4.44 -12.00 -2.13
N ILE A 38 3.43 -11.61 -1.35
CA ILE A 38 2.74 -10.30 -1.49
C ILE A 38 2.41 -9.75 -0.11
N TYR A 39 2.64 -8.45 0.08
CA TYR A 39 2.28 -7.75 1.31
C TYR A 39 1.93 -6.29 1.03
N VAL A 40 1.11 -5.72 1.91
CA VAL A 40 0.83 -4.27 1.93
C VAL A 40 1.78 -3.63 2.93
N ALA A 41 2.55 -2.63 2.49
CA ALA A 41 3.62 -2.03 3.30
C ALA A 41 3.09 -1.23 4.51
N SER A 42 1.85 -0.74 4.43
CA SER A 42 1.22 0.09 5.45
C SER A 42 -0.16 -0.45 5.81
N HIS A 43 -0.45 -0.54 7.10
CA HIS A 43 -1.77 -0.97 7.61
C HIS A 43 -2.67 0.20 8.03
N THR A 44 -2.13 1.42 8.08
CA THR A 44 -2.90 2.65 8.36
C THR A 44 -2.35 3.78 7.51
N VAL A 45 -3.24 4.51 6.88
CA VAL A 45 -2.93 5.54 5.88
C VAL A 45 -3.94 6.67 5.96
N VAL A 46 -3.54 7.86 5.48
CA VAL A 46 -4.36 9.07 5.52
C VAL A 46 -5.05 9.27 4.18
N ALA A 47 -6.28 9.78 4.19
CA ALA A 47 -6.95 10.25 2.98
C ALA A 47 -6.07 11.24 2.19
N GLY A 48 -6.16 11.21 0.86
CA GLY A 48 -5.32 12.03 -0.03
C GLY A 48 -3.86 11.60 -0.16
N SER A 49 -3.45 10.53 0.54
CA SER A 49 -2.08 10.00 0.43
C SER A 49 -2.01 8.80 -0.55
N SER A 50 -1.04 7.92 -0.36
CA SER A 50 -0.94 6.67 -1.12
C SER A 50 -0.40 5.57 -0.22
N PHE A 51 -0.76 4.32 -0.51
CA PHE A 51 -0.17 3.15 0.11
C PHE A 51 0.63 2.34 -0.92
N MET A 52 1.49 1.46 -0.42
CA MET A 52 2.32 0.59 -1.25
C MET A 52 1.92 -0.88 -1.09
N VAL A 53 1.84 -1.57 -2.22
CA VAL A 53 1.75 -3.02 -2.30
C VAL A 53 3.05 -3.53 -2.87
N CYS A 54 3.62 -4.52 -2.21
CA CYS A 54 4.93 -5.08 -2.54
C CYS A 54 4.77 -6.56 -2.84
N GLY A 55 5.67 -7.09 -3.65
CA GLY A 55 5.68 -8.51 -3.94
C GLY A 55 7.02 -9.02 -4.44
N GLU A 56 7.21 -10.33 -4.32
CA GLU A 56 8.46 -11.03 -4.53
C GLU A 56 8.22 -12.38 -5.24
N PHE A 57 9.28 -12.88 -5.87
CA PHE A 57 9.29 -14.15 -6.60
C PHE A 57 8.38 -14.19 -7.84
N PHE A 58 8.05 -13.02 -8.38
CA PHE A 58 7.41 -12.93 -9.68
C PHE A 58 8.41 -13.25 -10.79
N PRO A 59 8.00 -13.93 -11.88
CA PRO A 59 8.86 -14.02 -13.05
C PRO A 59 9.12 -12.62 -13.63
N PRO A 60 10.36 -12.31 -14.04
CA PRO A 60 10.72 -11.00 -14.61
C PRO A 60 9.80 -10.59 -15.76
N GLY A 61 9.42 -9.30 -15.79
CA GLY A 61 8.50 -8.74 -16.76
C GLY A 61 7.03 -9.15 -16.58
N GLN A 62 6.69 -9.95 -15.55
CA GLN A 62 5.30 -10.26 -15.25
C GLN A 62 4.54 -9.00 -14.82
N LYS A 63 3.41 -8.76 -15.48
CA LYS A 63 2.46 -7.71 -15.13
C LYS A 63 1.69 -8.08 -13.87
N VAL A 64 1.70 -7.19 -12.88
CA VAL A 64 0.98 -7.33 -11.61
C VAL A 64 0.09 -6.11 -11.43
N TRP A 65 -1.14 -6.33 -10.98
CA TRP A 65 -2.07 -5.26 -10.67
C TRP A 65 -2.74 -5.50 -9.32
N ALA A 66 -3.16 -4.40 -8.69
CA ALA A 66 -3.88 -4.41 -7.42
C ALA A 66 -5.06 -3.45 -7.50
N LYS A 67 -6.24 -3.90 -7.07
CA LYS A 67 -7.48 -3.13 -7.08
C LYS A 67 -7.83 -2.69 -5.66
N PHE A 68 -8.10 -1.41 -5.51
CA PHE A 68 -8.55 -0.79 -4.27
C PHE A 68 -9.93 -0.19 -4.52
N GLU A 69 -10.96 -0.78 -3.93
CA GLU A 69 -12.32 -0.23 -3.96
C GLU A 69 -12.56 0.60 -2.71
N TRP A 70 -13.24 1.73 -2.87
CA TRP A 70 -13.44 2.69 -1.79
C TRP A 70 -14.82 3.34 -1.86
N GLN A 71 -15.17 3.99 -0.75
CA GLN A 71 -16.46 4.63 -0.53
C GLN A 71 -16.21 6.07 -0.10
N ALA A 72 -16.80 7.02 -0.81
CA ALA A 72 -16.98 8.41 -0.37
C ALA A 72 -18.39 8.58 0.22
N SER A 73 -18.69 9.76 0.74
CA SER A 73 -19.98 10.02 1.41
C SER A 73 -21.21 9.74 0.55
N ASP A 74 -21.11 9.94 -0.77
CA ASP A 74 -22.22 9.84 -1.72
C ASP A 74 -21.98 8.86 -2.87
N SER A 75 -20.78 8.28 -2.97
CA SER A 75 -20.36 7.52 -4.14
C SER A 75 -19.36 6.41 -3.81
N LYS A 76 -19.21 5.47 -4.75
CA LYS A 76 -18.20 4.41 -4.72
C LYS A 76 -17.18 4.66 -5.83
N GLY A 77 -15.94 4.29 -5.58
CA GLY A 77 -14.88 4.35 -6.57
C GLY A 77 -13.93 3.18 -6.50
N ALA A 78 -13.04 3.11 -7.49
CA ALA A 78 -11.98 2.12 -7.52
C ALA A 78 -10.71 2.71 -8.14
N THR A 79 -9.58 2.35 -7.56
CA THR A 79 -8.24 2.66 -8.06
C THR A 79 -7.54 1.36 -8.41
N VAL A 80 -6.83 1.33 -9.55
CA VAL A 80 -6.01 0.18 -9.94
C VAL A 80 -4.55 0.61 -9.96
N GLY A 81 -3.73 -0.03 -9.13
CA GLY A 81 -2.28 0.04 -9.22
C GLY A 81 -1.75 -0.99 -10.21
N TYR A 82 -0.63 -0.67 -10.85
CA TYR A 82 0.04 -1.54 -11.82
C TYR A 82 1.56 -1.46 -11.65
N SER A 83 2.24 -2.59 -11.83
CA SER A 83 3.70 -2.65 -11.98
C SER A 83 4.12 -3.89 -12.78
N GLU A 84 5.33 -3.86 -13.32
CA GLU A 84 5.97 -5.02 -13.94
C GLU A 84 7.08 -5.52 -13.03
N ALA A 85 7.20 -6.84 -12.90
CA ALA A 85 8.25 -7.44 -12.10
C ALA A 85 9.64 -7.10 -12.66
N GLU A 86 10.49 -6.60 -11.77
CA GLU A 86 11.91 -6.33 -12.05
C GLU A 86 12.66 -7.65 -12.33
N ASP A 87 13.91 -7.54 -12.80
CA ASP A 87 14.76 -8.70 -13.13
C ASP A 87 15.00 -9.64 -11.94
N ASN A 88 14.93 -9.13 -10.72
CA ASN A 88 15.03 -9.89 -9.47
C ASN A 88 13.68 -10.49 -9.01
N GLY A 89 12.60 -10.30 -9.78
CA GLY A 89 11.25 -10.75 -9.45
C GLY A 89 10.52 -9.89 -8.41
N PHE A 90 11.04 -8.71 -8.12
CA PHE A 90 10.46 -7.75 -7.19
C PHE A 90 9.39 -6.88 -7.89
N VAL A 91 8.30 -6.57 -7.19
CA VAL A 91 7.27 -5.61 -7.64
C VAL A 91 6.96 -4.61 -6.54
N SER A 92 6.79 -3.35 -6.95
CA SER A 92 6.23 -2.29 -6.11
C SER A 92 5.12 -1.55 -6.84
N LEU A 93 3.96 -1.45 -6.20
CA LEU A 93 2.79 -0.73 -6.71
C LEU A 93 2.44 0.37 -5.72
N ARG A 94 2.30 1.61 -6.21
CA ARG A 94 1.76 2.74 -5.43
C ARG A 94 0.30 2.95 -5.81
N ILE A 95 -0.58 2.96 -4.82
CA ILE A 95 -2.02 3.14 -5.01
C ILE A 95 -2.47 4.43 -4.31
N PRO A 96 -2.97 5.44 -5.03
CA PRO A 96 -3.48 6.67 -4.42
C PRO A 96 -4.80 6.43 -3.67
N ILE A 97 -4.96 7.16 -2.58
CA ILE A 97 -6.14 7.16 -1.73
C ILE A 97 -6.90 8.48 -1.99
N PRO A 98 -8.22 8.45 -2.25
CA PRO A 98 -9.01 9.66 -2.42
C PRO A 98 -8.98 10.53 -1.17
N GLU A 99 -9.14 11.84 -1.32
CA GLU A 99 -9.22 12.79 -0.19
C GLU A 99 -10.55 12.69 0.57
N ASP A 100 -11.62 12.28 -0.11
CA ASP A 100 -13.00 12.22 0.38
C ASP A 100 -13.43 10.81 0.80
N ILE A 101 -12.47 9.88 0.89
CA ILE A 101 -12.74 8.52 1.36
C ILE A 101 -13.27 8.55 2.79
N VAL A 102 -14.31 7.75 3.05
CA VAL A 102 -14.86 7.56 4.39
C VAL A 102 -13.81 6.84 5.25
N PRO A 103 -13.52 7.27 6.49
CA PRO A 103 -12.61 6.53 7.36
C PRO A 103 -13.16 5.13 7.69
N GLY A 104 -12.29 4.12 7.64
CA GLY A 104 -12.65 2.74 7.98
C GLY A 104 -11.63 1.72 7.48
N ASP A 105 -11.97 0.46 7.63
CA ASP A 105 -11.18 -0.66 7.10
C ASP A 105 -11.54 -0.91 5.63
N TYR A 106 -10.51 -1.14 4.83
CA TYR A 106 -10.65 -1.41 3.39
C TYR A 106 -9.83 -2.63 2.97
N GLU A 107 -10.29 -3.27 1.90
CA GLU A 107 -9.62 -4.42 1.29
C GLU A 107 -8.89 -4.01 0.00
N VAL A 108 -7.79 -4.71 -0.29
CA VAL A 108 -7.04 -4.56 -1.53
C VAL A 108 -7.00 -5.93 -2.22
N TYR A 109 -7.54 -5.99 -3.43
CA TYR A 109 -7.62 -7.23 -4.21
C TYR A 109 -6.43 -7.35 -5.14
N ILE A 110 -5.67 -8.42 -5.01
CA ILE A 110 -4.46 -8.68 -5.80
C ILE A 110 -4.64 -10.02 -6.50
N PRO A 111 -5.15 -10.02 -7.74
CA PRO A 111 -5.39 -11.27 -8.46
C PRO A 111 -4.08 -11.88 -8.91
N LEU A 112 -3.91 -13.15 -8.58
CA LEU A 112 -2.78 -13.95 -9.01
C LEU A 112 -3.24 -14.93 -10.07
N LYS A 113 -2.48 -15.04 -11.16
CA LYS A 113 -2.59 -16.19 -12.05
C LYS A 113 -1.83 -17.34 -11.41
N ALA A 114 -2.55 -18.36 -10.95
CA ALA A 114 -1.94 -19.64 -10.62
C ALA A 114 -1.22 -20.17 -11.88
N ARG A 115 0.03 -20.62 -11.72
CA ARG A 115 0.69 -21.39 -12.78
C ARG A 115 0.02 -22.77 -12.82
N GLY A 116 -0.48 -23.16 -13.99
CA GLY A 116 -0.93 -24.52 -14.27
C GLY A 116 0.22 -25.39 -14.77
#